data_AF-A0A3N0DVJ7-F1
#
_entry.id   AF-A0A3N0DVJ7-F1
#
_cell.length_a   1.000
_cell.length_b   1.000
_cell.length_c   1.000
_cell.angle_alpha   90.00
_cell.angle_beta   90.00
_cell.angle_gamma   90.00
#
_symmetry.space_group_name_H-M   'P 1'
#
loop_
_entity.id
_entity.type
_entity.pdbx_description
1 polymer ?
#
loop_
_entity_poly.entity_id
_entity_poly.type
_entity_poly.pdbx_seq_one_letter_code
_entity_poly.pdbx_strand_id
1 'polypeptide(L)'
;MDPEERSVRPLTRLEREILLFEATWRTTRGRPSDRKTVIRQRFGMGVPAYIDILDGALEHPEAEGLAPAVLRRRRGMLHKSRRSVAPPEEPGDQQADGA
;
A
#
# COMPACT_ATOMS: atom_id res chain seq x y z
N MET A 1 14.63 3.22 2.29
CA MET A 1 14.23 3.70 0.96
C MET A 1 13.20 4.77 1.20
N ASP A 2 13.57 6.00 0.90
CA ASP A 2 12.79 7.19 1.23
C ASP A 2 11.49 7.24 0.41
N PRO A 3 10.36 7.69 1.00
CA PRO A 3 9.08 7.75 0.31
C PRO A 3 9.10 8.69 -0.89
N GLU A 4 9.95 9.73 -0.85
CA GLU A 4 10.15 10.63 -1.99
C GLU A 4 10.92 9.93 -3.13
N GLU A 5 11.93 9.11 -2.82
CA GLU A 5 12.73 8.40 -3.83
C GLU A 5 11.91 7.34 -4.58
N ARG A 6 10.93 6.71 -3.90
CA ARG A 6 9.94 5.85 -4.57
C ARG A 6 9.08 6.63 -5.56
N SER A 7 8.63 7.84 -5.21
CA SER A 7 7.75 8.64 -6.07
C SER A 7 8.42 9.11 -7.37
N VAL A 8 9.76 9.24 -7.38
CA VAL A 8 10.55 9.75 -8.52
C VAL A 8 10.73 8.71 -9.63
N ARG A 9 10.71 7.40 -9.32
CA ARG A 9 10.88 6.36 -10.34
C ARG A 9 9.55 6.04 -11.04
N PRO A 10 9.58 5.72 -12.34
CA PRO A 10 8.39 5.29 -13.05
C PRO A 10 7.90 3.94 -12.52
N LEU A 11 6.58 3.71 -12.58
CA LEU A 11 6.00 2.42 -12.24
C LEU A 11 6.56 1.34 -13.16
N THR A 12 6.99 0.22 -12.56
CA THR A 12 7.38 -0.97 -13.30
C THR A 12 6.16 -1.59 -13.97
N ARG A 13 6.41 -2.40 -15.00
CA ARG A 13 5.36 -3.15 -15.69
C ARG A 13 4.51 -3.99 -14.74
N LEU A 14 5.16 -4.65 -13.78
CA LEU A 14 4.49 -5.48 -12.78
C LEU A 14 3.55 -4.66 -11.89
N GLU A 15 4.00 -3.51 -11.40
CA GLU A 15 3.18 -2.62 -10.56
C GLU A 15 1.97 -2.09 -11.33
N ARG A 16 2.15 -1.71 -12.60
CA ARG A 16 1.05 -1.29 -13.48
C ARG A 16 0.03 -2.41 -13.69
N GLU A 17 0.48 -3.63 -13.96
CA GLU A 17 -0.39 -4.80 -14.14
C GLU A 17 -1.18 -5.14 -12.85
N ILE A 18 -0.56 -5.00 -11.69
CA ILE A 18 -1.20 -5.17 -10.37
C ILE A 18 -2.29 -4.12 -10.15
N LEU A 19 -2.01 -2.83 -10.43
CA LEU A 19 -2.98 -1.74 -10.27
C LEU A 19 -4.20 -1.93 -11.19
N LEU A 20 -3.98 -2.29 -12.45
CA LEU A 20 -5.06 -2.58 -13.41
C LEU A 20 -5.87 -3.81 -12.99
N PHE A 21 -5.22 -4.85 -12.47
CA PHE A 21 -5.91 -6.02 -11.94
C PHE A 21 -6.82 -5.65 -10.76
N GLU A 22 -6.37 -4.82 -9.82
CA GLU A 22 -7.22 -4.36 -8.70
C GLU A 22 -8.40 -3.50 -9.16
N ALA A 23 -8.19 -2.64 -10.15
CA ALA A 23 -9.25 -1.81 -10.71
C ALA A 23 -10.33 -2.65 -11.43
N THR A 24 -9.91 -3.66 -12.19
CA THR A 24 -10.80 -4.56 -12.93
C THR A 24 -11.50 -5.57 -12.01
N TRP A 25 -10.78 -6.17 -11.06
CA TRP A 25 -11.34 -7.13 -10.09
C TRP A 25 -12.53 -6.55 -9.32
N ARG A 26 -12.48 -5.25 -8.97
CA ARG A 26 -13.58 -4.55 -8.29
C ARG A 26 -14.78 -4.22 -9.17
N THR A 27 -14.56 -3.98 -10.47
CA THR A 27 -15.64 -3.62 -11.40
C THR A 27 -16.43 -4.86 -11.82
N THR A 28 -15.79 -6.03 -11.86
CA THR A 28 -16.49 -7.32 -11.92
C THR A 28 -17.16 -7.64 -10.58
N ARG A 29 -18.41 -7.17 -10.40
CA ARG A 29 -19.33 -7.56 -9.31
C ARG A 29 -19.73 -9.06 -9.31
N GLY A 30 -19.01 -9.91 -10.02
CA GLY A 30 -19.42 -11.27 -10.34
C GLY A 30 -18.32 -12.30 -10.11
N ARG A 31 -18.43 -12.96 -8.96
CA ARG A 31 -17.89 -14.27 -8.54
C ARG A 31 -16.51 -14.33 -7.85
N PRO A 32 -16.48 -14.85 -6.61
CA PRO A 32 -15.31 -14.96 -5.74
C PRO A 32 -14.50 -16.20 -6.09
N SER A 33 -13.83 -16.21 -7.25
CA SER A 33 -12.68 -17.13 -7.35
C SER A 33 -11.62 -16.60 -6.40
N ASP A 34 -11.01 -17.48 -5.59
CA ASP A 34 -10.03 -17.12 -4.57
C ASP A 34 -9.03 -16.09 -5.12
N ARG A 35 -9.16 -14.81 -4.74
CA ARG A 35 -8.26 -13.74 -5.18
C ARG A 35 -6.80 -14.15 -4.93
N LYS A 36 -6.58 -14.90 -3.86
CA LYS A 36 -5.30 -15.53 -3.52
C LYS A 36 -4.81 -16.48 -4.62
N THR A 37 -5.65 -17.38 -5.10
CA THR A 37 -5.35 -18.32 -6.19
C THR A 37 -5.07 -17.57 -7.50
N VAL A 38 -5.88 -16.57 -7.83
CA VAL A 38 -5.68 -15.76 -9.05
C VAL A 38 -4.37 -14.98 -8.97
N ILE A 39 -4.06 -14.36 -7.82
CA ILE A 39 -2.78 -13.69 -7.59
C ILE A 39 -1.62 -14.67 -7.80
N ARG A 40 -1.72 -15.87 -7.20
CA ARG A 40 -0.66 -16.87 -7.28
C ARG A 40 -0.47 -17.41 -8.70
N GLN A 41 -1.54 -17.59 -9.46
CA GLN A 41 -1.49 -18.06 -10.85
C GLN A 41 -1.02 -16.96 -11.81
N ARG A 42 -1.48 -15.71 -11.65
CA ARG A 42 -1.22 -14.61 -12.59
C ARG A 42 0.14 -13.94 -12.37
N PHE A 43 0.55 -13.80 -11.11
CA PHE A 43 1.76 -13.06 -10.74
C PHE A 43 2.85 -13.96 -10.17
N GLY A 44 2.59 -15.27 -10.00
CA GLY A 44 3.58 -16.23 -9.51
C GLY A 44 4.02 -15.98 -8.06
N MET A 45 3.28 -15.16 -7.30
CA MET A 45 3.69 -14.71 -5.97
C MET A 45 2.63 -14.94 -4.90
N GLY A 46 3.07 -14.94 -3.65
CA GLY A 46 2.19 -14.98 -2.49
C GLY A 46 1.44 -13.67 -2.28
N VAL A 47 0.32 -13.75 -1.56
CA VAL A 47 -0.50 -12.59 -1.21
C VAL A 47 0.29 -11.52 -0.44
N PRO A 48 1.18 -11.83 0.52
CA PRO A 48 1.94 -10.81 1.23
C PRO A 48 2.82 -9.97 0.29
N ALA A 49 3.65 -10.62 -0.53
CA ALA A 49 4.50 -9.96 -1.52
C ALA A 49 3.69 -9.12 -2.51
N TYR A 50 2.53 -9.63 -2.94
CA TYR A 50 1.61 -8.88 -3.79
C TYR A 50 1.09 -7.60 -3.12
N ILE A 51 0.72 -7.67 -1.84
CA ILE A 51 0.22 -6.51 -1.11
C ILE A 51 1.34 -5.48 -0.89
N ASP A 52 2.56 -5.91 -0.60
CA ASP A 52 3.70 -5.00 -0.44
C ASP A 52 3.99 -4.22 -1.74
N ILE A 53 3.97 -4.91 -2.88
CA ILE A 53 4.15 -4.28 -4.20
C ILE A 53 2.98 -3.34 -4.50
N LEU A 54 1.75 -3.77 -4.23
CA LEU A 54 0.56 -2.92 -4.41
C LEU A 54 0.65 -1.66 -3.55
N ASP A 55 0.99 -1.79 -2.27
CA ASP A 55 1.05 -0.66 -1.35
C ASP A 55 2.17 0.33 -1.77
N GLY A 56 3.33 -0.17 -2.22
CA GLY A 56 4.37 0.66 -2.82
C GLY A 56 3.92 1.36 -4.11
N ALA A 57 3.25 0.64 -5.02
CA ALA A 57 2.73 1.18 -6.28
C ALA A 57 1.72 2.32 -6.05
N LEU A 58 0.92 2.25 -4.99
CA LEU A 58 -0.08 3.27 -4.63
C LEU A 58 0.53 4.58 -4.12
N GLU A 59 1.83 4.60 -3.80
CA GLU A 59 2.55 5.82 -3.42
C GLU A 59 2.91 6.67 -4.65
N HIS A 60 2.93 6.07 -5.86
CA HIS A 60 3.30 6.78 -7.09
C HIS A 60 2.16 7.62 -7.66
N PRO A 61 2.44 8.82 -8.21
CA PRO A 61 1.43 9.66 -8.85
C PRO A 61 0.81 9.00 -10.09
N GLU A 62 1.58 8.19 -10.84
CA GLU A 62 1.08 7.44 -12.00
C GLU A 62 -0.08 6.48 -11.67
N ALA A 63 -0.16 6.01 -10.42
CA ALA A 63 -1.24 5.12 -10.00
C ALA A 63 -2.62 5.79 -10.08
N GLU A 64 -2.68 7.13 -9.99
CA GLU A 64 -3.92 7.91 -10.04
C GLU A 64 -4.63 7.81 -11.39
N GLY A 65 -3.84 7.71 -12.47
CA GLY A 65 -4.38 7.50 -13.82
C GLY A 65 -4.86 6.06 -14.06
N LEU A 66 -4.30 5.08 -13.36
CA LEU A 66 -4.57 3.65 -13.61
C LEU A 66 -5.69 3.09 -12.74
N ALA A 67 -5.76 3.49 -11.46
CA ALA A 67 -6.66 2.89 -10.50
C ALA A 67 -7.19 3.88 -9.43
N PRO A 68 -7.89 4.96 -9.83
CA PRO A 68 -8.29 6.05 -8.92
C PRO A 68 -9.21 5.57 -7.77
N ALA A 69 -10.10 4.62 -8.03
CA ALA A 69 -11.01 4.06 -7.01
C ALA A 69 -10.30 3.14 -6.00
N VAL A 70 -9.17 2.53 -6.39
CA VAL A 70 -8.35 1.70 -5.51
C VAL A 70 -7.56 2.59 -4.56
N LEU A 71 -6.94 3.65 -5.11
CA LEU A 71 -6.17 4.66 -4.37
C LEU A 71 -6.97 5.34 -3.27
N ARG A 72 -8.16 5.89 -3.59
CA ARG A 72 -8.97 6.65 -2.62
C ARG A 72 -9.29 5.83 -1.36
N ARG A 73 -9.58 4.53 -1.52
CA ARG A 73 -9.91 3.66 -0.39
C ARG A 73 -8.65 3.24 0.38
N ARG A 74 -7.58 2.87 -0.31
CA ARG A 74 -6.32 2.41 0.32
C ARG A 74 -5.59 3.53 1.04
N ARG A 75 -5.49 4.74 0.46
CA ARG A 75 -4.95 5.92 1.15
C ARG A 75 -5.74 6.22 2.42
N GLY A 76 -7.07 6.12 2.37
CA GLY A 76 -7.92 6.25 3.56
C GLY A 76 -7.56 5.24 4.67
N MET A 77 -7.26 3.98 4.33
CA MET A 77 -6.83 2.97 5.30
C MET A 77 -5.41 3.19 5.83
N LEU A 78 -4.45 3.49 4.94
CA LEU A 78 -3.05 3.76 5.34
C LEU A 78 -2.93 4.99 6.23
N HIS A 79 -3.64 6.08 5.91
CA HIS A 79 -3.64 7.29 6.74
C HIS A 79 -4.21 7.02 8.13
N LYS A 80 -5.18 6.10 8.24
CA LYS A 80 -5.74 5.68 9.52
C LYS A 80 -4.74 4.84 10.31
N SER A 81 -4.04 3.92 9.66
CA SER A 81 -3.01 3.08 10.27
C SER A 81 -1.77 3.87 10.73
N ARG A 82 -1.31 4.82 9.91
CA ARG A 82 -0.17 5.70 10.26
C ARG A 82 -0.47 6.63 11.42
N ARG A 83 -1.74 6.99 11.63
CA ARG A 83 -2.18 7.78 12.79
C ARG A 83 -2.23 6.96 14.09
N SER A 84 -2.37 5.64 13.98
CA SER A 84 -2.34 4.73 15.12
C SER A 84 -0.92 4.33 15.55
N VAL A 85 0.08 4.57 14.70
CA VAL A 85 1.50 4.49 15.05
C VAL A 85 1.96 5.89 15.43
N ALA A 86 1.50 6.37 16.59
CA ALA A 86 2.09 7.54 17.22
C ALA A 86 3.51 7.19 17.72
N PRO A 87 4.46 8.14 17.70
CA PRO A 87 5.84 7.90 18.14
C PRO A 87 5.86 7.46 19.62
N PRO A 88 6.87 6.69 20.07
CA PRO A 88 7.05 6.46 21.50
C PRO A 88 7.25 7.82 22.16
N GLU A 89 6.34 8.15 23.08
CA GLU A 89 6.46 9.31 23.95
C GLU A 89 7.81 9.17 24.67
N GLU A 90 8.75 10.07 24.39
CA GLU A 90 9.97 10.16 25.18
C GLU A 90 9.54 10.46 26.63
N PRO A 91 9.86 9.59 27.62
CA PRO A 91 9.55 9.90 29.00
C PRO A 91 10.36 11.13 29.38
N GLY A 92 9.63 12.20 29.68
CA GLY A 92 10.18 13.49 30.02
C GLY A 92 11.23 13.43 31.13
N ASP A 93 12.22 14.30 30.98
CA ASP A 93 13.05 14.86 32.03
C ASP A 93 12.29 14.93 33.36
N GLN A 94 12.56 13.98 34.26
CA GLN A 94 12.13 14.04 35.64
C GLN A 94 13.38 14.09 36.52
N GLN A 95 13.86 15.32 36.65
CA GLN A 95 14.43 15.93 37.85
C GLN A 95 14.60 14.96 39.03
N ALA A 96 15.84 14.55 39.29
CA ALA A 96 16.25 14.00 40.57
C ALA A 96 16.95 15.11 41.37
N ASP A 97 16.20 15.66 42.31
CA ASP A 97 16.69 16.42 43.46
C ASP A 97 17.56 15.50 44.35
N GLY A 98 18.65 16.04 44.92
CA GLY A 98 19.29 15.44 46.09
C GLY A 98 20.82 15.48 46.11
N ALA A 99 21.38 16.56 46.66
CA ALA A 99 22.59 16.54 47.51
C ALA A 99 22.68 17.84 48.31
#